data_AF-A0A9E4CXZ7-F1
#
_entry.id   AF-A0A9E4CXZ7-F1
#
_cell.length_a   1.000
_cell.length_b   1.000
_cell.length_c   1.000
_cell.angle_alpha   90.00
_cell.angle_beta   90.00
_cell.angle_gamma   90.00
#
_symmetry.space_group_name_H-M   'P 1'
#
loop_
_entity.id
_entity.type
_entity.pdbx_description
1 polymer ?
#
loop_
_entity_poly.entity_id
_entity_poly.type
_entity_poly.pdbx_seq_one_letter_code
_entity_poly.pdbx_strand_id
1 'polypeptide(L)'
;FVPVADTVLAAWRARDALRAGDIALAKRHLTDLRPHELTFGPWTEASLAVRGLESTARVLGDLPAPLTPVGRVGSMLAGASIVEDGDERRQQVRSAVEAARGHDLAGVLAEGPAGLAELVLEAVDDLWPDARLRTTTATDTAHRPELSARERQILGLLDGPLTVKEISEGVYLSPHTTKWYLSRIYRKLGADSRADAVERARQLGWTS
;
A
#
# COMPACT_ATOMS: atom_id res chain seq x y z
N PHE A 1 21.03 7.77 -0.32
CA PHE A 1 19.81 7.38 -1.05
C PHE A 1 19.36 6.04 -0.50
N VAL A 2 18.23 5.98 0.20
CA VAL A 2 17.67 4.69 0.65
C VAL A 2 16.95 4.07 -0.56
N PRO A 3 17.25 2.82 -0.94
CA PRO A 3 16.51 2.11 -1.99
C PRO A 3 15.00 2.15 -1.73
N VAL A 4 14.19 2.32 -2.78
CA VAL A 4 12.72 2.34 -2.66
C VAL A 4 12.20 1.08 -1.97
N ALA A 5 12.82 -0.08 -2.22
CA ALA A 5 12.47 -1.34 -1.56
C ALA A 5 12.61 -1.26 -0.04
N ASP A 6 13.71 -0.69 0.45
CA ASP A 6 13.97 -0.56 1.89
C ASP A 6 13.01 0.42 2.55
N THR A 7 12.71 1.54 1.89
CA THR A 7 11.70 2.51 2.36
C THR A 7 10.33 1.85 2.50
N VAL A 8 9.95 1.06 1.49
CA VAL A 8 8.66 0.38 1.49
C VAL A 8 8.63 -0.67 2.60
N LEU A 9 9.64 -1.53 2.67
CA LEU A 9 9.71 -2.58 3.69
C LEU A 9 9.72 -2.00 5.10
N ALA A 10 10.44 -0.91 5.35
CA ALA A 10 10.45 -0.23 6.64
C ALA A 10 9.07 0.31 7.03
N ALA A 11 8.31 0.89 6.11
CA ALA A 11 6.96 1.38 6.40
C ALA A 11 6.01 0.23 6.78
N TRP A 12 6.10 -0.88 6.05
CA TRP A 12 5.31 -2.08 6.34
C TRP A 12 5.69 -2.70 7.68
N ARG A 13 6.99 -2.88 7.96
CA ARG A 13 7.48 -3.37 9.26
C ARG A 13 7.06 -2.45 10.42
N ALA A 14 7.03 -1.14 10.20
CA ALA A 14 6.54 -0.20 11.20
C ALA A 14 5.06 -0.44 11.53
N ARG A 15 4.21 -0.62 10.51
CA ARG A 15 2.79 -0.93 10.71
C ARG A 15 2.59 -2.30 11.37
N ASP A 16 3.32 -3.31 10.92
CA ASP A 16 3.19 -4.67 11.48
C ASP A 16 3.60 -4.68 12.95
N ALA A 17 4.68 -3.98 13.32
CA ALA A 17 5.09 -3.79 14.70
C ALA A 17 4.02 -3.05 15.53
N LEU A 18 3.44 -1.98 14.98
CA LEU A 18 2.32 -1.26 15.62
C LEU A 18 1.14 -2.19 15.89
N ARG A 19 0.72 -2.98 14.89
CA ARG A 19 -0.42 -3.91 15.01
C ARG A 19 -0.14 -5.06 15.97
N ALA A 20 1.12 -5.44 16.15
CA ALA A 20 1.56 -6.38 17.17
C ALA A 20 1.67 -5.75 18.59
N GLY A 21 1.43 -4.45 18.73
CA GLY A 21 1.54 -3.72 19.99
C GLY A 21 2.96 -3.27 20.35
N ASP A 22 3.96 -3.48 19.50
CA ASP A 22 5.35 -3.06 19.72
C ASP A 22 5.60 -1.65 19.15
N ILE A 23 5.13 -0.64 19.89
CA ILE A 23 5.29 0.77 19.55
C ILE A 23 6.78 1.17 19.45
N ALA A 24 7.64 0.56 20.27
CA ALA A 24 9.07 0.86 20.26
C ALA A 24 9.74 0.39 18.96
N LEU A 25 9.42 -0.82 18.48
CA LEU A 25 9.88 -1.32 17.20
C LEU A 25 9.30 -0.53 16.03
N ALA A 26 8.01 -0.18 16.07
CA ALA A 26 7.38 0.68 15.08
C ALA A 26 8.13 2.02 14.96
N LYS A 27 8.47 2.63 16.10
CA LYS A 27 9.28 3.86 16.17
C LYS A 27 10.67 3.69 15.56
N ARG A 28 11.37 2.58 15.84
CA ARG A 28 12.68 2.30 15.25
C ARG A 28 12.65 2.24 13.72
N HIS A 29 11.62 1.61 13.15
CA HIS A 29 11.44 1.57 11.70
C HIS A 29 11.07 2.93 11.10
N LEU A 30 10.44 3.80 11.89
CA LEU A 30 10.03 5.12 11.42
C LEU A 30 11.08 6.21 11.59
N THR A 31 12.06 6.14 12.48
CA THR A 31 12.88 7.29 12.94
C THR A 31 13.17 8.36 11.86
N ASP A 32 13.73 7.99 10.70
CA ASP A 32 14.03 8.92 9.60
C ASP A 32 13.25 8.62 8.31
N LEU A 33 12.24 7.75 8.40
CA LEU A 33 11.45 7.32 7.25
C LEU A 33 10.46 8.41 6.84
N ARG A 34 10.59 8.90 5.61
CA ARG A 34 9.53 9.63 4.90
C ARG A 34 8.73 8.67 4.02
N PRO A 35 7.43 8.91 3.82
CA PRO A 35 6.62 8.04 2.98
C PRO A 35 7.05 8.20 1.52
N HIS A 36 7.21 7.08 0.85
CA HIS A 36 7.17 6.98 -0.60
C HIS A 36 5.71 6.83 -1.06
N GLU A 37 5.43 7.12 -2.33
CA GLU A 37 4.08 7.02 -2.92
C GLU A 37 3.41 5.64 -2.76
N LEU A 38 4.20 4.60 -2.49
CA LEU A 38 3.75 3.21 -2.29
C LEU A 38 3.47 2.86 -0.83
N THR A 39 3.68 3.80 0.08
CA THR A 39 3.72 3.56 1.53
C THR A 39 2.80 4.47 2.31
N PHE A 40 2.04 5.37 1.67
CA PHE A 40 1.16 6.30 2.36
C PHE A 40 0.27 5.62 3.40
N GLY A 41 -0.40 4.52 3.05
CA GLY A 41 -1.22 3.76 3.99
C GLY A 41 -0.46 3.29 5.24
N PRO A 42 0.52 2.37 5.10
CA PRO A 42 1.24 1.83 6.25
C PRO A 42 2.06 2.86 7.01
N TRP A 43 2.68 3.81 6.31
CA TRP A 43 3.45 4.87 6.94
C TRP A 43 2.56 5.82 7.75
N THR A 44 1.41 6.24 7.22
CA THR A 44 0.51 7.17 7.93
C THR A 44 -0.08 6.53 9.17
N GLU A 45 -0.53 5.27 9.08
CA GLU A 45 -1.04 4.53 10.24
C GLU A 45 0.00 4.44 11.36
N ALA A 46 1.22 4.01 11.01
CA ALA A 46 2.31 3.91 11.98
C ALA A 46 2.76 5.28 12.51
N SER A 47 2.83 6.30 11.64
CA SER A 47 3.26 7.65 12.00
C SER A 47 2.28 8.34 12.94
N LEU A 48 0.97 8.21 12.71
CA LEU A 48 -0.04 8.78 13.62
C LEU A 48 0.09 8.20 15.02
N ALA A 49 0.27 6.88 15.13
CA ALA A 49 0.42 6.22 16.43
C ALA A 49 1.73 6.58 17.15
N VAL A 50 2.84 6.69 16.41
CA VAL A 50 4.18 6.89 17.00
C VAL A 50 4.53 8.37 17.19
N ARG A 51 4.14 9.23 16.26
CA ARG A 51 4.57 10.63 16.16
C ARG A 51 3.44 11.64 16.45
N GLY A 52 2.18 11.18 16.46
CA GLY A 52 1.01 12.02 16.62
C GLY A 52 0.59 12.76 15.35
N LEU A 53 -0.56 13.42 15.44
CA LEU A 53 -1.23 14.12 14.35
C LEU A 53 -0.36 15.23 13.76
N GLU A 54 0.08 16.18 14.59
CA GLU A 54 0.80 17.38 14.15
C GLU A 54 2.11 17.03 13.39
N SER A 55 2.91 16.12 13.95
CA SER A 55 4.16 15.67 13.31
C SER A 55 3.91 14.94 12.00
N THR A 56 2.84 14.13 11.93
CA THR A 56 2.48 13.40 10.71
C THR A 56 1.99 14.36 9.63
N ALA A 57 1.11 15.30 10.00
CA ALA A 57 0.58 16.31 9.10
C ALA A 57 1.69 17.18 8.51
N ARG A 58 2.67 17.60 9.33
CA ARG A 58 3.84 18.34 8.85
C ARG A 58 4.61 17.58 7.78
N VAL A 59 4.91 16.30 8.01
CA VAL A 59 5.66 15.51 7.03
C VAL A 59 4.85 15.33 5.74
N LEU A 60 3.54 15.07 5.83
CA LEU A 60 2.67 14.92 4.66
C LEU A 60 2.56 16.22 3.84
N GLY A 61 2.46 17.37 4.51
CA GLY A 61 2.37 18.69 3.86
C GLY A 61 3.64 19.11 3.11
N ASP A 62 4.80 18.59 3.51
CA ASP A 62 6.09 18.86 2.86
C ASP A 62 6.37 17.98 1.63
N LEU A 63 5.49 17.02 1.31
CA LEU A 63 5.74 16.07 0.22
C LEU A 63 5.46 16.69 -1.14
N PRO A 64 6.25 16.32 -2.17
CA PRO A 64 5.90 16.67 -3.54
C PRO A 64 4.57 16.02 -3.95
N ALA A 65 3.88 16.64 -4.89
CA ALA A 65 2.68 16.07 -5.49
C ALA A 65 2.98 14.67 -6.04
N PRO A 66 2.12 13.66 -5.77
CA PRO A 66 2.35 12.31 -6.28
C PRO A 66 2.31 12.27 -7.81
N LEU A 67 3.29 11.58 -8.39
CA LEU A 67 3.46 11.40 -9.83
C LEU A 67 2.58 10.27 -10.38
N THR A 68 2.05 9.40 -9.53
CA THR A 68 1.34 8.19 -9.98
C THR A 68 -0.07 8.04 -9.42
N PRO A 69 -0.96 7.32 -10.11
CA PRO A 69 -2.31 7.06 -9.61
C PRO A 69 -2.34 6.43 -8.20
N VAL A 70 -1.43 5.48 -7.93
CA VAL A 70 -1.31 4.84 -6.60
C VAL A 70 -0.89 5.87 -5.55
N GLY A 71 0.12 6.68 -5.85
CA GLY A 71 0.57 7.74 -4.97
C GLY A 71 -0.51 8.79 -4.71
N ARG A 72 -1.29 9.15 -5.73
CA ARG A 72 -2.42 10.09 -5.59
C ARG A 72 -3.49 9.56 -4.66
N VAL A 73 -3.99 8.34 -4.91
CA VAL A 73 -5.00 7.69 -4.04
C VAL A 73 -4.45 7.54 -2.61
N GLY A 74 -3.22 7.06 -2.46
CA GLY A 74 -2.57 6.90 -1.16
C GLY A 74 -2.43 8.23 -0.40
N SER A 75 -2.01 9.29 -1.09
CA SER A 75 -1.88 10.63 -0.51
C SER A 75 -3.24 11.21 -0.10
N MET A 76 -4.30 10.99 -0.88
CA MET A 76 -5.66 11.41 -0.52
C MET A 76 -6.15 10.73 0.77
N LEU A 77 -5.91 9.42 0.92
CA LEU A 77 -6.23 8.70 2.16
C LEU A 77 -5.35 9.14 3.33
N ALA A 78 -4.07 9.41 3.11
CA ALA A 78 -3.18 9.94 4.13
C ALA A 78 -3.64 11.33 4.61
N GLY A 79 -4.04 12.21 3.68
CA GLY A 79 -4.62 13.52 3.97
C GLY A 79 -5.93 13.41 4.75
N ALA A 80 -6.85 12.54 4.33
CA ALA A 80 -8.10 12.32 5.05
C ALA A 80 -7.86 11.85 6.51
N SER A 81 -6.75 11.15 6.78
CA SER A 81 -6.43 10.70 8.14
C SER A 81 -6.01 11.82 9.10
N ILE A 82 -5.74 13.02 8.57
CA ILE A 82 -5.34 14.20 9.36
C ILE A 82 -6.37 15.33 9.33
N VAL A 83 -7.45 15.20 8.56
CA VAL A 83 -8.56 16.17 8.53
C VAL A 83 -9.41 16.01 9.78
N GLU A 84 -9.61 17.08 10.55
CA GLU A 84 -10.43 17.04 11.78
C GLU A 84 -11.93 17.04 11.48
N ASP A 85 -12.37 17.82 10.49
CA ASP A 85 -13.77 17.92 10.09
C ASP A 85 -14.29 16.60 9.47
N GLY A 86 -15.40 16.10 10.01
CA GLY A 86 -15.93 14.79 9.62
C GLY A 86 -16.49 14.75 8.20
N ASP A 87 -17.12 15.83 7.74
CA ASP A 87 -17.74 15.89 6.42
C ASP A 87 -16.68 16.10 5.34
N GLU A 88 -15.70 16.96 5.58
CA GLU A 88 -14.52 17.14 4.72
C GLU A 88 -13.74 15.82 4.59
N ARG A 89 -13.52 15.12 5.72
CA ARG A 89 -12.87 13.81 5.74
C ARG A 89 -13.63 12.79 4.88
N ARG A 90 -14.97 12.70 5.05
CA ARG A 90 -15.83 11.79 4.27
C ARG A 90 -15.73 12.12 2.78
N GLN A 91 -15.82 13.41 2.42
CA GLN A 91 -15.72 13.85 1.03
C GLN A 91 -14.37 13.49 0.41
N GLN A 92 -13.28 13.67 1.15
CA GLN A 92 -11.94 13.32 0.67
C GLN A 92 -11.76 11.80 0.47
N VAL A 93 -12.32 10.98 1.36
CA VAL A 93 -12.34 9.50 1.19
C VAL A 93 -13.12 9.11 -0.06
N ARG A 94 -14.30 9.70 -0.30
CA ARG A 94 -15.11 9.44 -1.51
C ARG A 94 -14.32 9.76 -2.77
N SER A 95 -13.68 10.94 -2.83
CA SER A 95 -12.82 11.30 -3.97
C SER A 95 -11.65 10.34 -4.15
N ALA A 96 -11.08 9.80 -3.07
CA ALA A 96 -10.02 8.78 -3.16
C ALA A 96 -10.54 7.47 -3.77
N VAL A 97 -11.76 7.05 -3.44
CA VAL A 97 -12.42 5.87 -4.03
C VAL A 97 -12.71 6.07 -5.51
N GLU A 98 -13.22 7.23 -5.92
CA GLU A 98 -13.44 7.55 -7.35
C GLU A 98 -12.13 7.53 -8.15
N ALA A 99 -11.07 8.14 -7.60
CA ALA A 99 -9.75 8.12 -8.21
C ALA A 99 -9.18 6.69 -8.31
N ALA A 100 -9.40 5.87 -7.28
CA ALA A 100 -8.99 4.47 -7.30
C ALA A 100 -9.75 3.66 -8.36
N ARG A 101 -11.07 3.87 -8.47
CA ARG A 101 -11.94 3.20 -9.46
C ARG A 101 -11.48 3.47 -10.89
N GLY A 102 -11.13 4.72 -11.21
CA GLY A 102 -10.64 5.11 -12.55
C GLY A 102 -9.38 4.36 -13.01
N HIS A 103 -8.67 3.71 -12.08
CA HIS A 103 -7.43 2.98 -12.33
C HIS A 103 -7.44 1.53 -11.82
N ASP A 104 -8.60 1.00 -11.41
CA ASP A 104 -8.77 -0.33 -10.81
C ASP A 104 -7.84 -0.59 -9.59
N LEU A 105 -7.69 0.40 -8.71
CA LEU A 105 -6.77 0.39 -7.56
C LEU A 105 -7.41 -0.01 -6.22
N ALA A 106 -8.34 -0.97 -6.21
CA ALA A 106 -9.02 -1.41 -4.97
C ALA A 106 -8.04 -1.86 -3.86
N GLY A 107 -6.90 -2.44 -4.25
CA GLY A 107 -5.87 -2.86 -3.30
C GLY A 107 -5.18 -1.70 -2.57
N VAL A 108 -5.16 -0.49 -3.13
CA VAL A 108 -4.62 0.70 -2.43
C VAL A 108 -5.56 1.14 -1.32
N LEU A 109 -6.88 1.07 -1.57
CA LEU A 109 -7.91 1.35 -0.57
C LEU A 109 -7.81 0.37 0.61
N ALA A 110 -7.64 -0.92 0.30
CA ALA A 110 -7.46 -1.99 1.28
C ALA A 110 -6.24 -1.76 2.19
N GLU A 111 -5.16 -1.18 1.64
CA GLU A 111 -3.92 -0.94 2.37
C GLU A 111 -3.85 0.43 3.04
N GLY A 112 -4.91 1.23 2.90
CA GLY A 112 -5.03 2.54 3.51
C GLY A 112 -4.97 2.52 5.04
N PRO A 113 -4.92 3.71 5.67
CA PRO A 113 -4.86 3.81 7.13
C PRO A 113 -6.08 3.18 7.80
N ALA A 114 -5.87 2.30 8.78
CA ALA A 114 -6.94 1.55 9.43
C ALA A 114 -8.09 2.43 9.98
N GLY A 115 -7.79 3.64 10.45
CA GLY A 115 -8.78 4.60 10.96
C GLY A 115 -9.78 5.11 9.91
N LEU A 116 -9.55 4.86 8.61
CA LEU A 116 -10.48 5.21 7.54
C LEU A 116 -11.25 4.01 6.98
N ALA A 117 -11.00 2.79 7.47
CA ALA A 117 -11.53 1.57 6.86
C ALA A 117 -13.06 1.59 6.71
N GLU A 118 -13.78 2.05 7.73
CA GLU A 118 -15.24 2.15 7.68
C GLU A 118 -15.74 3.13 6.61
N LEU A 119 -15.20 4.35 6.59
CA LEU A 119 -15.55 5.36 5.57
C LEU A 119 -15.16 4.92 4.16
N VAL A 120 -14.04 4.20 4.02
CA VAL A 120 -13.60 3.64 2.74
C VAL A 120 -14.58 2.58 2.26
N LEU A 121 -15.04 1.69 3.15
CA LEU A 121 -16.01 0.66 2.78
C LEU A 121 -17.37 1.24 2.45
N GLU A 122 -17.85 2.23 3.21
CA GLU A 122 -19.07 2.99 2.90
C GLU A 122 -18.98 3.62 1.50
N ALA A 123 -17.90 4.33 1.20
CA ALA A 123 -17.69 4.94 -0.10
C ALA A 123 -17.53 3.92 -1.23
N VAL A 124 -16.91 2.76 -0.98
CA VAL A 124 -16.80 1.67 -1.96
C VAL A 124 -18.16 1.03 -2.23
N ASP A 125 -18.99 0.81 -1.21
CA ASP A 125 -20.33 0.26 -1.35
C ASP A 125 -21.21 1.18 -2.22
N ASP A 126 -21.04 2.50 -2.12
CA ASP A 126 -21.75 3.48 -2.95
C ASP A 126 -21.19 3.62 -4.37
N LEU A 127 -19.86 3.76 -4.48
CA LEU A 127 -19.20 4.27 -5.69
C LEU A 127 -18.55 3.16 -6.52
N TRP A 128 -18.28 2.00 -5.92
CA TRP A 128 -17.58 0.89 -6.58
C TRP A 128 -17.92 -0.49 -5.98
N PRO A 129 -19.18 -0.95 -6.03
CA PRO A 129 -19.62 -2.19 -5.36
C PRO A 129 -18.78 -3.43 -5.71
N ASP A 130 -18.37 -3.57 -6.97
CA ASP A 130 -17.57 -4.71 -7.45
C ASP A 130 -16.17 -4.81 -6.82
N ALA A 131 -15.67 -3.73 -6.21
CA ALA A 131 -14.38 -3.74 -5.50
C ALA A 131 -14.50 -4.20 -4.04
N ARG A 132 -15.70 -4.39 -3.50
CA ARG A 132 -15.92 -4.59 -2.06
C ARG A 132 -15.08 -5.71 -1.45
N LEU A 133 -15.00 -6.86 -2.13
CA LEU A 133 -14.19 -8.02 -1.71
C LEU A 133 -12.68 -7.72 -1.77
N ARG A 134 -12.23 -6.94 -2.74
CA ARG A 134 -10.82 -6.58 -2.93
C ARG A 134 -10.36 -5.53 -1.92
N THR A 135 -11.29 -4.72 -1.42
CA THR A 135 -11.03 -3.72 -0.38
C THR A 135 -11.02 -4.31 1.03
N THR A 136 -11.73 -5.41 1.28
CA THR A 136 -11.82 -6.05 2.62
C THR A 136 -10.69 -7.02 2.96
N THR A 137 -10.03 -7.58 1.96
CA THR A 137 -9.06 -8.69 2.12
C THR A 137 -7.70 -8.30 2.73
N ALA A 138 -7.52 -7.06 3.20
CA ALA A 138 -6.26 -6.57 3.78
C ALA A 138 -6.24 -6.50 5.32
N THR A 139 -7.37 -6.77 5.99
CA THR A 139 -7.47 -6.74 7.46
C THR A 139 -7.21 -8.09 8.12
N ASP A 140 -7.09 -9.18 7.34
CA ASP A 140 -6.85 -10.52 7.87
C ASP A 140 -5.34 -10.81 7.96
N THR A 141 -4.76 -10.56 9.14
CA THR A 141 -3.36 -10.89 9.46
C THR A 141 -3.17 -12.35 9.88
N ALA A 142 -4.19 -13.24 9.76
CA ALA A 142 -4.09 -14.61 10.28
C ALA A 142 -4.00 -15.71 9.21
N HIS A 143 -4.20 -15.44 7.92
CA HIS A 143 -4.05 -16.44 6.85
C HIS A 143 -3.06 -15.96 5.81
N ARG A 144 -2.17 -16.86 5.37
CA ARG A 144 -1.20 -16.64 4.27
C ARG A 144 -1.89 -15.81 3.18
N PRO A 145 -1.53 -14.54 2.98
CA PRO A 145 -2.31 -13.66 2.13
C PRO A 145 -2.22 -14.17 0.69
N GLU A 146 -3.34 -14.67 0.18
CA GLU A 146 -3.41 -15.10 -1.21
C GLU A 146 -3.02 -13.93 -2.12
N LEU A 147 -2.19 -14.21 -3.12
CA LEU A 147 -1.93 -13.23 -4.16
C LEU A 147 -3.20 -13.00 -4.96
N SER A 148 -3.55 -11.74 -5.19
CA SER A 148 -4.61 -11.37 -6.12
C SER A 148 -4.27 -11.86 -7.53
N ALA A 149 -5.27 -11.95 -8.41
CA ALA A 149 -5.06 -12.30 -9.81
C ALA A 149 -3.99 -11.42 -10.48
N ARG A 150 -3.99 -10.12 -10.15
CA ARG A 150 -3.03 -9.16 -10.69
C ARG A 150 -1.62 -9.36 -10.13
N GLU A 151 -1.49 -9.67 -8.85
CA GLU A 151 -0.22 -10.00 -8.22
C GLU A 151 0.36 -11.31 -8.78
N ARG A 152 -0.47 -12.33 -9.01
CA ARG A 152 -0.05 -13.58 -9.68
C ARG A 152 0.44 -13.33 -11.11
N GLN A 153 -0.28 -12.51 -11.88
CA GLN A 153 0.14 -12.13 -13.23
C GLN A 153 1.52 -11.46 -13.21
N ILE A 154 1.74 -10.51 -12.30
CA ILE A 154 3.03 -9.80 -12.19
C ILE A 154 4.12 -10.75 -11.68
N LEU A 155 3.82 -11.60 -10.70
CA LEU A 155 4.74 -12.60 -10.17
C LEU A 155 5.18 -13.59 -11.26
N GLY A 156 4.27 -14.04 -12.13
CA GLY A 156 4.62 -14.92 -13.26
C GLY A 156 5.60 -14.30 -14.24
N LEU A 157 5.62 -12.96 -14.36
CA LEU A 157 6.59 -12.23 -15.18
C LEU A 157 7.92 -11.96 -14.45
N LEU A 158 8.01 -12.28 -13.15
CA LEU A 158 9.28 -12.21 -12.41
C LEU A 158 10.21 -13.37 -12.71
N ASP A 159 9.65 -14.49 -13.14
CA ASP A 159 10.42 -15.69 -13.48
C ASP A 159 11.06 -15.62 -14.87
N GLY A 160 11.89 -14.60 -15.07
CA GLY A 160 12.55 -14.33 -16.34
C GLY A 160 13.41 -13.06 -16.29
N PRO A 161 14.08 -12.70 -17.40
CA PRO A 161 15.01 -11.57 -17.46
C PRO A 161 14.31 -10.20 -17.52
N LEU A 162 12.97 -10.16 -17.54
CA LEU A 162 12.22 -8.93 -17.74
C LEU A 162 12.47 -7.90 -16.63
N THR A 163 12.85 -6.70 -17.06
CA THR A 163 12.97 -5.52 -16.21
C THR A 163 11.60 -5.07 -15.72
N VAL A 164 11.56 -4.28 -14.64
CA VAL A 164 10.31 -3.69 -14.14
C VAL A 164 9.58 -2.88 -15.22
N LYS A 165 10.33 -2.25 -16.13
CA LYS A 165 9.76 -1.49 -17.24
C LYS A 165 9.04 -2.42 -18.23
N GLU A 166 9.70 -3.48 -18.67
CA GLU A 166 9.11 -4.45 -19.60
C GLU A 166 7.93 -5.19 -18.96
N ILE A 167 8.02 -5.56 -17.68
CA ILE A 167 6.90 -6.13 -16.93
C ILE A 167 5.74 -5.14 -16.94
N SER A 168 6.00 -3.87 -16.62
CA SER A 168 4.96 -2.84 -16.54
C SER A 168 4.23 -2.64 -17.86
N GLU A 169 4.97 -2.64 -18.98
CA GLU A 169 4.41 -2.56 -20.33
C GLU A 169 3.56 -3.81 -20.63
N GLY A 170 4.07 -5.00 -20.33
CA GLY A 170 3.37 -6.28 -20.55
C GLY A 170 2.09 -6.46 -19.73
N VAL A 171 1.94 -5.73 -18.62
CA VAL A 171 0.70 -5.73 -17.82
C VAL A 171 -0.10 -4.44 -17.95
N TYR A 172 0.26 -3.49 -18.81
CA TYR A 172 -0.43 -2.18 -18.94
C TYR A 172 -0.47 -1.39 -17.62
N LEU A 173 0.63 -1.36 -16.89
CA LEU A 173 0.82 -0.56 -15.68
C LEU A 173 1.96 0.43 -15.86
N SER A 174 1.97 1.49 -15.06
CA SER A 174 3.18 2.31 -14.95
C SER A 174 4.31 1.50 -14.27
N PRO A 175 5.59 1.79 -14.57
CA PRO A 175 6.72 1.15 -13.87
C PRO A 175 6.63 1.30 -12.35
N HIS A 176 6.09 2.41 -11.89
CA HIS A 176 5.94 2.72 -10.48
C HIS A 176 4.77 1.95 -9.83
N THR A 177 3.63 1.84 -10.50
CA THR A 177 2.52 0.94 -10.09
C THR A 177 2.98 -0.52 -10.08
N THR A 178 3.86 -0.91 -11.00
CA THR A 178 4.43 -2.26 -11.01
C THR A 178 5.31 -2.49 -9.78
N LYS A 179 6.17 -1.53 -9.41
CA LYS A 179 6.94 -1.58 -8.15
C LYS A 179 6.05 -1.71 -6.91
N TRP A 180 4.87 -1.09 -6.93
CA TRP A 180 3.88 -1.28 -5.86
C TRP A 180 3.43 -2.73 -5.74
N TYR A 181 2.97 -3.32 -6.85
CA TYR A 181 2.58 -4.73 -6.86
C TYR A 181 3.73 -5.65 -6.45
N LEU A 182 4.96 -5.38 -6.93
CA LEU A 182 6.15 -6.14 -6.52
C LEU A 182 6.37 -6.10 -5.01
N SER A 183 6.23 -4.93 -4.39
CA SER A 183 6.37 -4.84 -2.94
C SER A 183 5.29 -5.62 -2.20
N ARG A 184 4.05 -5.61 -2.68
CA ARG A 184 2.97 -6.43 -2.07
C ARG A 184 3.27 -7.91 -2.22
N ILE A 185 3.70 -8.34 -3.42
CA ILE A 185 4.10 -9.72 -3.69
C ILE A 185 5.21 -10.14 -2.74
N TYR A 186 6.26 -9.33 -2.62
CA TYR A 186 7.39 -9.59 -1.74
C TYR A 186 6.94 -9.71 -0.28
N ARG A 187 6.13 -8.77 0.22
CA ARG A 187 5.58 -8.85 1.57
C ARG A 187 4.74 -10.11 1.79
N LYS A 188 3.83 -10.43 0.86
CA LYS A 188 2.93 -11.60 0.97
C LYS A 188 3.70 -12.92 0.95
N LEU A 189 4.83 -12.95 0.25
CA LEU A 189 5.76 -14.07 0.23
C LEU A 189 6.79 -14.03 1.38
N GLY A 190 6.85 -12.92 2.14
CA GLY A 190 7.90 -12.65 3.12
C GLY A 190 9.30 -12.49 2.51
N ALA A 191 9.38 -12.21 1.21
CA ALA A 191 10.62 -12.16 0.45
C ALA A 191 11.28 -10.78 0.51
N ASP A 192 12.61 -10.75 0.55
CA ASP A 192 13.40 -9.50 0.57
C ASP A 192 14.00 -9.13 -0.80
N SER A 193 13.87 -10.00 -1.80
CA SER A 193 14.41 -9.77 -3.14
C SER A 193 13.56 -10.42 -4.24
N ARG A 194 13.82 -10.07 -5.50
CA ARG A 194 13.19 -10.72 -6.67
C ARG A 194 13.45 -12.23 -6.68
N ALA A 195 14.71 -12.63 -6.46
CA ALA A 195 15.09 -14.04 -6.48
C ALA A 195 14.42 -14.82 -5.35
N ASP A 196 14.39 -14.26 -4.15
CA ASP A 196 13.71 -14.85 -2.99
C ASP A 196 12.19 -14.96 -3.22
N ALA A 197 11.57 -13.95 -3.83
CA ALA A 197 10.15 -13.99 -4.17
C ALA A 197 9.82 -15.10 -5.19
N VAL A 198 10.63 -15.23 -6.25
CA VAL A 198 10.45 -16.30 -7.25
C VAL A 198 10.64 -17.67 -6.61
N GLU A 199 11.66 -17.84 -5.77
CA GLU A 199 11.92 -19.12 -5.10
C GLU A 199 10.78 -19.53 -4.18
N ARG A 200 10.29 -18.61 -3.34
CA ARG A 200 9.15 -18.88 -2.45
C ARG A 200 7.86 -19.12 -3.24
N ALA A 201 7.66 -18.42 -4.35
CA ALA A 201 6.52 -18.65 -5.23
C ALA A 201 6.52 -20.07 -5.83
N ARG A 202 7.69 -20.60 -6.21
CA ARG A 202 7.83 -21.99 -6.67
C ARG A 202 7.52 -22.98 -5.56
N GLN A 203 8.03 -22.75 -4.35
CA GLN A 203 7.75 -23.62 -3.19
C GLN A 203 6.25 -23.67 -2.84
N LEU A 204 5.51 -22.59 -3.12
CA LEU A 204 4.06 -22.50 -2.93
C LEU A 204 3.25 -22.96 -4.16
N GLY A 205 3.90 -23.37 -5.26
CA GLY A 205 3.23 -23.81 -6.50
C GLY A 205 2.54 -22.71 -7.28
N TRP A 206 2.93 -21.44 -7.10
CA TRP A 206 2.33 -20.28 -7.77
C TRP A 206 2.99 -19.92 -9.10
N THR A 207 4.20 -20.41 -9.33
CA THR A 207 4.94 -20.29 -10.57
C THR A 207 5.50 -21.66 -10.92
N SER A 208 5.36 -22.05 -12.19
CA SER A 208 5.81 -23.32 -12.77
C SER A 208 7.27 -23.30 -13.17
#